data_AF-A0A7W1CAE2-F1
#
_entry.id   AF-A0A7W1CAE2-F1
#
_cell.length_a   1.000
_cell.length_b   1.000
_cell.length_c   1.000
_cell.angle_alpha   90.00
_cell.angle_beta   90.00
_cell.angle_gamma   90.00
#
_symmetry.space_group_name_H-M   'P 1'
#
loop_
_entity.id
_entity.type
_entity.pdbx_description
1 polymer ?
#
loop_
_entity_poly.entity_id
_entity_poly.type
_entity_poly.pdbx_seq_one_letter_code
_entity_poly.pdbx_strand_id
1 'polypeptide(L)'
;LGIAWDGDADRCFFIDDTGEFVDGDFLTALLAELVLEKEPGSDILYDVRASRAVPDIVAAAGGTAHMGRVGHAFMKQAMKEIGGAFAGEVSGHYYFRGFYNADSGTIPALLVLEKLSVEGKRLSDLVGSYRAKYFISGEVNSTVDDAPARIAEIEERYGSIDGATVTHVDGVSVDFEDWHFNVRSSNTEPLLRLCLESLVSYADMEAKRDEVLGIIRS
;
A
#
# COMPACT_ATOMS: atom_id res chain seq x y z
N LEU A 1 -5.99 1.29 -20.85
CA LEU A 1 -5.75 0.10 -20.04
C LEU A 1 -4.62 -0.72 -20.64
N GLY A 2 -3.47 -0.67 -20.00
CA GLY A 2 -2.40 -1.66 -20.14
C GLY A 2 -2.37 -2.54 -18.88
N ILE A 3 -2.00 -3.81 -19.06
CA ILE A 3 -1.75 -4.75 -17.97
C ILE A 3 -0.40 -5.40 -18.24
N ALA A 4 0.45 -5.44 -17.23
CA ALA A 4 1.78 -6.03 -17.28
C ALA A 4 1.98 -7.02 -16.13
N TRP A 5 2.81 -8.03 -16.38
CA TRP A 5 3.20 -9.04 -15.41
C TRP A 5 4.72 -9.09 -15.32
N ASP A 6 5.22 -9.62 -14.21
CA ASP A 6 6.62 -10.02 -14.09
C ASP A 6 6.86 -11.42 -14.69
N GLY A 7 8.07 -11.97 -14.48
CA GLY A 7 8.56 -13.14 -15.23
C GLY A 7 7.75 -14.42 -15.03
N ASP A 8 7.19 -14.62 -13.84
CA ASP A 8 6.34 -15.76 -13.47
C ASP A 8 4.87 -15.39 -13.24
N ALA A 9 4.52 -14.12 -13.43
CA ALA A 9 3.15 -13.59 -13.45
C ALA A 9 2.36 -13.76 -12.14
N ASP A 10 3.06 -13.78 -11.00
CA ASP A 10 2.43 -13.68 -9.69
C ASP A 10 2.08 -12.23 -9.32
N ARG A 11 2.76 -11.26 -9.93
CA ARG A 11 2.47 -9.82 -9.81
C ARG A 11 1.78 -9.28 -11.05
N CYS A 12 0.91 -8.31 -10.83
CA CYS A 12 0.15 -7.64 -11.88
C CYS A 12 0.18 -6.13 -11.71
N PHE A 13 0.45 -5.42 -12.80
CA PHE A 13 0.62 -3.98 -12.83
C PHE A 13 -0.30 -3.38 -13.89
N PHE A 14 -0.84 -2.20 -13.59
CA PHE A 14 -1.85 -1.58 -14.41
C PHE A 14 -1.37 -0.21 -14.89
N ILE A 15 -1.68 0.07 -16.14
CA ILE A 15 -1.56 1.39 -16.75
C ILE A 15 -2.98 1.77 -17.15
N ASP A 16 -3.43 2.95 -16.74
CA ASP A 16 -4.78 3.40 -17.06
C ASP A 16 -4.93 3.76 -18.56
N ASP A 17 -6.03 4.39 -18.92
CA ASP A 17 -6.32 4.84 -20.28
C ASP A 17 -5.62 6.15 -20.67
N THR A 18 -5.02 6.89 -19.72
CA THR A 18 -4.20 8.08 -20.01
C THR A 18 -2.72 7.73 -20.18
N GLY A 19 -2.33 6.50 -19.82
CA GLY A 19 -0.95 6.01 -19.90
C GLY A 19 -0.20 6.13 -18.57
N GLU A 20 -0.89 6.48 -17.48
CA GLU A 20 -0.29 6.57 -16.14
C GLU A 20 -0.29 5.22 -15.43
N PHE A 21 0.80 4.94 -14.72
CA PHE A 21 0.89 3.78 -13.84
C PHE A 21 -0.10 3.91 -12.67
N VAL A 22 -0.75 2.81 -12.31
CA VAL A 22 -1.62 2.74 -11.14
C VAL A 22 -0.85 2.14 -9.98
N ASP A 23 -0.66 2.93 -8.93
CA ASP A 23 0.03 2.49 -7.71
C ASP A 23 -0.64 1.27 -7.09
N GLY A 24 0.18 0.35 -6.58
CA GLY A 24 -0.28 -0.90 -5.98
C GLY A 24 -1.23 -0.67 -4.79
N ASP A 25 -1.06 0.44 -4.09
CA ASP A 25 -1.93 0.98 -3.04
C ASP A 25 -3.36 1.19 -3.52
N PHE A 26 -3.51 1.97 -4.61
CA PHE A 26 -4.80 2.31 -5.19
C PHE A 26 -5.46 1.12 -5.87
N LEU A 27 -4.65 0.23 -6.45
CA LEU A 27 -5.15 -1.03 -6.98
C LEU A 27 -5.63 -1.95 -5.85
N THR A 28 -4.94 -1.98 -4.71
CA THR A 28 -5.39 -2.73 -3.52
C THR A 28 -6.73 -2.17 -3.01
N ALA A 29 -6.89 -0.85 -2.92
CA ALA A 29 -8.14 -0.22 -2.52
C ALA A 29 -9.29 -0.55 -3.49
N LEU A 30 -9.04 -0.48 -4.81
CA LEU A 30 -10.03 -0.82 -5.84
C LEU A 30 -10.44 -2.30 -5.79
N LEU A 31 -9.47 -3.21 -5.63
CA LEU A 31 -9.75 -4.65 -5.52
C LEU A 31 -10.48 -4.98 -4.21
N ALA A 32 -10.16 -4.29 -3.12
CA ALA A 32 -10.87 -4.45 -1.86
C ALA A 32 -12.35 -4.06 -1.97
N GLU A 33 -12.66 -2.93 -2.62
CA GLU A 33 -14.04 -2.52 -2.92
C GLU A 33 -14.78 -3.62 -3.72
N LEU A 34 -14.16 -4.11 -4.80
CA LEU A 34 -14.70 -5.20 -5.63
C LEU A 34 -15.00 -6.49 -4.86
N VAL A 35 -14.07 -6.87 -3.97
CA VAL A 35 -14.24 -8.06 -3.15
C VAL A 35 -15.37 -7.85 -2.16
N LEU A 36 -15.51 -6.67 -1.57
CA LEU A 36 -16.59 -6.35 -0.62
C LEU A 36 -17.97 -6.21 -1.29
N GLU A 37 -18.04 -5.83 -2.56
CA GLU A 37 -19.28 -5.90 -3.34
C GLU A 37 -19.78 -7.34 -3.49
N LYS A 38 -18.87 -8.30 -3.64
CA LYS A 38 -19.18 -9.74 -3.82
C LYS A 38 -19.31 -10.48 -2.48
N GLU A 39 -18.54 -10.08 -1.48
CA GLU A 39 -18.47 -10.68 -0.15
C GLU A 39 -18.59 -9.61 0.96
N PRO A 40 -19.79 -9.02 1.17
CA PRO A 40 -19.98 -7.92 2.11
C PRO A 40 -19.58 -8.26 3.54
N GLY A 41 -18.97 -7.30 4.25
CA GLY A 41 -18.54 -7.46 5.65
C GLY A 41 -17.27 -8.28 5.84
N SER A 42 -16.58 -8.66 4.76
CA SER A 42 -15.36 -9.45 4.85
C SER A 42 -14.16 -8.65 5.39
N ASP A 43 -13.22 -9.38 5.99
CA ASP A 43 -11.92 -8.85 6.37
C ASP A 43 -10.99 -8.72 5.16
N ILE A 44 -10.31 -7.58 5.06
CA ILE A 44 -9.33 -7.25 4.01
C ILE A 44 -7.99 -6.96 4.67
N LEU A 45 -6.92 -7.58 4.19
CA LEU A 45 -5.57 -7.36 4.71
C LEU A 45 -4.75 -6.49 3.76
N TYR A 46 -3.82 -5.71 4.30
CA TYR A 46 -2.89 -4.91 3.51
C TYR A 46 -1.59 -4.71 4.26
N ASP A 47 -0.49 -4.47 3.55
CA ASP A 47 0.80 -4.25 4.19
C ASP A 47 0.98 -2.82 4.72
N VAL A 48 1.80 -2.66 5.76
CA VAL A 48 2.04 -1.41 6.50
C VAL A 48 2.48 -0.21 5.64
N ARG A 49 2.92 -0.42 4.40
CA ARG A 49 3.30 0.68 3.50
C ARG A 49 2.11 1.32 2.81
N ALA A 50 0.96 0.65 2.79
CA ALA A 50 -0.14 1.05 1.93
C ALA A 50 -0.73 2.41 2.33
N SER A 51 -1.16 3.16 1.32
CA SER A 51 -1.98 4.36 1.44
C SER A 51 -3.17 4.18 2.37
N ARG A 52 -3.57 5.25 3.07
CA ARG A 52 -4.85 5.29 3.81
C ARG A 52 -6.06 5.06 2.92
N ALA A 53 -5.91 5.17 1.60
CA ALA A 53 -6.95 4.76 0.65
C ALA A 53 -7.44 3.34 0.92
N VAL A 54 -6.57 2.41 1.29
CA VAL A 54 -6.99 1.02 1.53
C VAL A 54 -7.95 0.91 2.73
N PRO A 55 -7.57 1.28 3.97
CA PRO A 55 -8.49 1.20 5.09
C PRO A 55 -9.72 2.09 4.96
N ASP A 56 -9.60 3.29 4.37
CA ASP A 56 -10.74 4.19 4.15
C ASP A 56 -11.79 3.57 3.22
N ILE A 57 -11.35 3.00 2.10
CA ILE A 57 -12.25 2.38 1.11
C ILE A 57 -12.84 1.08 1.66
N VAL A 58 -12.05 0.27 2.36
CA VAL A 58 -12.57 -0.94 3.03
C VAL A 58 -13.67 -0.58 4.02
N ALA A 59 -13.46 0.44 4.87
CA ALA A 59 -14.45 0.89 5.83
C ALA A 59 -15.70 1.46 5.13
N ALA A 60 -15.53 2.26 4.07
CA ALA A 60 -16.64 2.82 3.29
C ALA A 60 -17.48 1.73 2.58
N ALA A 61 -16.85 0.64 2.15
CA ALA A 61 -17.50 -0.53 1.57
C ALA A 61 -18.05 -1.53 2.61
N GLY A 62 -17.95 -1.20 3.92
CA GLY A 62 -18.50 -2.00 5.01
C GLY A 62 -17.69 -3.22 5.40
N GLY A 63 -16.42 -3.30 5.01
CA GLY A 63 -15.47 -4.33 5.43
C GLY A 63 -14.64 -3.93 6.66
N THR A 64 -13.75 -4.82 7.08
CA THR A 64 -12.77 -4.56 8.16
C THR A 64 -11.36 -4.65 7.62
N ALA A 65 -10.57 -3.60 7.79
CA ALA A 65 -9.21 -3.53 7.27
C ALA A 65 -8.18 -3.98 8.34
N HIS A 66 -7.25 -4.83 7.96
CA HIS A 66 -6.21 -5.39 8.85
C HIS A 66 -4.83 -5.09 8.27
N MET A 67 -4.09 -4.23 8.95
CA MET A 67 -2.71 -3.92 8.59
C MET A 67 -1.78 -5.06 9.01
N GLY A 68 -0.87 -5.45 8.13
CA GLY A 68 0.08 -6.53 8.32
C GLY A 68 1.51 -6.19 7.94
N ARG A 69 2.42 -7.08 8.32
CA ARG A 69 3.83 -7.01 7.94
C ARG A 69 4.01 -7.29 6.44
N VAL A 70 4.98 -6.63 5.82
CA VAL A 70 5.36 -6.88 4.42
C VAL A 70 5.93 -8.29 4.27
N GLY A 71 5.51 -9.00 3.23
CA GLY A 71 6.10 -10.24 2.80
C GLY A 71 5.07 -11.35 2.64
N HIS A 72 5.17 -12.04 1.52
CA HIS A 72 4.30 -13.13 1.11
C HIS A 72 4.02 -14.19 2.19
N ALA A 73 5.04 -14.66 2.91
CA ALA A 73 4.84 -15.65 3.97
C ALA A 73 3.99 -15.10 5.14
N PHE A 74 4.22 -13.85 5.55
CA PHE A 74 3.45 -13.21 6.62
C PHE A 74 2.02 -12.94 6.18
N MET A 75 1.82 -12.44 4.96
CA MET A 75 0.49 -12.14 4.45
C MET A 75 -0.38 -13.40 4.32
N LYS A 76 0.17 -14.49 3.78
CA LYS A 76 -0.54 -15.79 3.68
C LYS A 76 -0.93 -16.35 5.03
N GLN A 77 -0.03 -16.27 6.01
CA GLN A 77 -0.30 -16.72 7.37
C GLN A 77 -1.40 -15.88 8.02
N ALA A 78 -1.31 -14.55 7.93
CA ALA A 78 -2.31 -13.64 8.48
C ALA A 78 -3.69 -13.83 7.85
N MET A 79 -3.77 -13.97 6.52
CA MET A 79 -5.03 -14.27 5.82
C MET A 79 -5.66 -15.57 6.32
N LYS A 80 -4.84 -16.60 6.55
CA LYS A 80 -5.32 -17.90 7.05
C LYS A 80 -5.85 -17.79 8.48
N GLU A 81 -5.20 -17.02 9.34
CA GLU A 81 -5.58 -16.84 10.74
C GLU A 81 -6.82 -15.98 10.91
N ILE A 82 -6.89 -14.87 10.16
CA ILE A 82 -8.03 -13.92 10.20
C ILE A 82 -9.22 -14.47 9.40
N GLY A 83 -8.97 -15.23 8.33
CA GLY A 83 -10.00 -15.68 7.40
C GLY A 83 -10.40 -14.62 6.37
N GLY A 84 -9.56 -13.61 6.14
CA GLY A 84 -9.82 -12.49 5.24
C GLY A 84 -10.03 -12.92 3.78
N ALA A 85 -10.94 -12.23 3.09
CA ALA A 85 -11.33 -12.57 1.72
C ALA A 85 -10.25 -12.21 0.69
N PHE A 86 -9.54 -11.11 0.94
CA PHE A 86 -8.52 -10.56 0.05
C PHE A 86 -7.39 -9.91 0.86
N ALA A 87 -6.18 -9.98 0.30
CA ALA A 87 -5.07 -9.16 0.76
C ALA A 87 -4.30 -8.56 -0.41
N GLY A 88 -3.77 -7.35 -0.25
CA GLY A 88 -2.91 -6.70 -1.24
C GLY A 88 -1.63 -6.16 -0.63
N GLU A 89 -0.54 -6.29 -1.36
CA GLU A 89 0.72 -5.61 -1.06
C GLU A 89 1.01 -4.55 -2.11
N VAL A 90 1.59 -3.42 -1.71
CA VAL A 90 1.92 -2.30 -2.62
C VAL A 90 2.86 -2.71 -3.75
N SER A 91 3.57 -3.83 -3.58
CA SER A 91 4.46 -4.44 -4.59
C SER A 91 3.76 -5.22 -5.70
N GLY A 92 2.42 -5.28 -5.71
CA GLY A 92 1.64 -5.93 -6.77
C GLY A 92 1.31 -7.40 -6.53
N HIS A 93 1.50 -7.91 -5.30
CA HIS A 93 1.03 -9.24 -4.90
C HIS A 93 -0.40 -9.13 -4.35
N TYR A 94 -1.31 -9.94 -4.91
CA TYR A 94 -2.74 -9.90 -4.62
C TYR A 94 -3.26 -11.28 -4.28
N TYR A 95 -3.65 -11.48 -3.02
CA TYR A 95 -3.98 -12.77 -2.44
C TYR A 95 -5.49 -12.93 -2.29
N PHE A 96 -6.01 -14.12 -2.58
CA PHE A 96 -7.46 -14.38 -2.56
C PHE A 96 -7.77 -15.63 -1.74
N ARG A 97 -8.76 -15.53 -0.85
CA ARG A 97 -9.22 -16.66 -0.04
C ARG A 97 -9.67 -17.84 -0.89
N GLY A 98 -10.45 -17.56 -1.94
CA GLY A 98 -10.90 -18.55 -2.92
C GLY A 98 -9.79 -19.18 -3.76
N PHE A 99 -8.56 -18.64 -3.69
CA PHE A 99 -7.38 -19.15 -4.36
C PHE A 99 -6.35 -19.68 -3.34
N TYR A 100 -6.82 -20.41 -2.32
CA TYR A 100 -5.98 -21.04 -1.28
C TYR A 100 -5.12 -20.04 -0.48
N ASN A 101 -5.60 -18.80 -0.31
CA ASN A 101 -4.82 -17.67 0.22
C ASN A 101 -3.52 -17.42 -0.56
N ALA A 102 -3.44 -17.88 -1.81
CA ALA A 102 -2.32 -17.61 -2.69
C ALA A 102 -2.54 -16.31 -3.47
N ASP A 103 -1.42 -15.72 -3.85
CA ASP A 103 -1.32 -14.61 -4.77
C ASP A 103 -1.52 -15.06 -6.21
N SER A 104 -2.04 -14.15 -7.03
CA SER A 104 -2.20 -14.33 -8.47
C SER A 104 -2.11 -13.00 -9.18
N GLY A 105 -1.35 -12.94 -10.28
CA GLY A 105 -1.39 -11.79 -11.19
C GLY A 105 -2.57 -11.83 -12.16
N THR A 106 -3.24 -12.98 -12.31
CA THR A 106 -4.34 -13.18 -13.28
C THR A 106 -5.69 -12.77 -12.70
N ILE A 107 -5.97 -13.13 -11.45
CA ILE A 107 -7.23 -12.77 -10.78
C ILE A 107 -7.46 -11.23 -10.73
N PRO A 108 -6.51 -10.38 -10.31
CA PRO A 108 -6.73 -8.94 -10.29
C PRO A 108 -6.96 -8.37 -11.69
N ALA A 109 -6.29 -8.90 -12.72
CA ALA A 109 -6.54 -8.53 -14.13
C ALA A 109 -7.99 -8.78 -14.54
N LEU A 110 -8.53 -9.96 -14.21
CA LEU A 110 -9.91 -10.31 -14.52
C LEU A 110 -10.91 -9.47 -13.73
N LEU A 111 -10.66 -9.22 -12.44
CA LEU A 111 -11.54 -8.41 -11.58
C LEU A 111 -11.60 -6.95 -12.04
N VAL A 112 -10.47 -6.34 -12.39
CA VAL A 112 -10.45 -4.97 -12.92
C VAL A 112 -11.16 -4.90 -14.28
N LEU A 113 -10.92 -5.87 -15.18
CA LEU A 113 -11.63 -5.93 -16.46
C LEU A 113 -13.15 -6.07 -16.27
N GLU A 114 -13.59 -6.87 -15.30
CA GLU A 114 -15.00 -7.00 -14.92
C GLU A 114 -15.56 -5.66 -14.43
N LYS A 115 -14.92 -4.99 -13.46
CA LYS A 115 -15.34 -3.67 -12.94
C LYS A 115 -15.53 -2.65 -14.08
N LEU A 116 -14.53 -2.51 -14.94
CA LEU A 116 -14.56 -1.57 -16.05
C LEU A 116 -15.68 -1.91 -17.05
N SER A 117 -15.90 -3.20 -17.32
CA SER A 117 -16.94 -3.66 -18.24
C SER A 117 -18.35 -3.45 -17.69
N VAL A 118 -18.54 -3.69 -16.39
CA VAL A 118 -19.85 -3.55 -15.72
C VAL A 118 -20.21 -2.09 -15.51
N GLU A 119 -19.27 -1.26 -15.04
CA GLU A 119 -19.54 0.15 -14.76
C GLU A 119 -19.47 1.05 -16.01
N GLY A 120 -18.81 0.60 -17.08
CA GLY A 120 -18.56 1.41 -18.27
C GLY A 120 -17.66 2.64 -18.01
N LYS A 121 -16.94 2.64 -16.88
CA LYS A 121 -15.99 3.69 -16.50
C LYS A 121 -14.58 3.40 -16.98
N ARG A 122 -13.75 4.43 -17.04
CA ARG A 122 -12.32 4.32 -17.33
C ARG A 122 -11.56 4.03 -16.04
N LEU A 123 -10.39 3.38 -16.15
CA LEU A 123 -9.58 3.10 -14.97
C LEU A 123 -9.08 4.41 -14.32
N SER A 124 -8.73 5.41 -15.14
CA SER A 124 -8.35 6.74 -14.66
C SER A 124 -9.46 7.43 -13.85
N ASP A 125 -10.73 7.22 -14.20
CA ASP A 125 -11.86 7.78 -13.43
C ASP A 125 -11.99 7.11 -12.05
N LEU A 126 -11.80 5.79 -11.98
CA LEU A 126 -11.89 5.03 -10.73
C LEU A 126 -10.80 5.44 -9.75
N VAL A 127 -9.54 5.41 -10.20
CA VAL A 127 -8.37 5.71 -9.35
C VAL A 127 -8.12 7.22 -9.19
N GLY A 128 -8.67 8.04 -10.08
CA GLY A 128 -8.53 9.50 -10.02
C GLY A 128 -9.12 10.10 -8.75
N SER A 129 -10.18 9.48 -8.19
CA SER A 129 -10.73 9.88 -6.90
C SER A 129 -9.74 9.67 -5.74
N TYR A 130 -8.90 8.63 -5.82
CA TYR A 130 -7.86 8.37 -4.83
C TYR A 130 -6.68 9.32 -5.04
N ARG A 131 -6.19 9.49 -6.27
CA ARG A 131 -5.11 10.42 -6.62
C ARG A 131 -5.41 11.87 -6.23
N ALA A 132 -6.69 12.26 -6.16
CA ALA A 132 -7.12 13.59 -5.75
C ALA A 132 -7.08 13.83 -4.22
N LYS A 133 -6.99 12.77 -3.41
CA LYS A 133 -7.06 12.84 -1.94
C LYS A 133 -5.79 12.32 -1.26
N TYR A 134 -5.19 11.26 -1.78
CA TYR A 134 -4.05 10.57 -1.17
C TYR A 134 -2.80 10.85 -1.99
N PHE A 135 -1.89 11.66 -1.47
CA PHE A 135 -0.67 12.04 -2.15
C PHE A 135 0.47 11.14 -1.64
N ILE A 136 0.87 10.16 -2.43
CA ILE A 136 1.87 9.15 -2.04
C ILE A 136 3.22 9.39 -2.73
N SER A 137 4.31 9.06 -2.03
CA SER A 137 5.68 9.18 -2.55
C SER A 137 6.12 8.02 -3.44
N GLY A 138 5.39 6.90 -3.38
CA GLY A 138 5.93 5.58 -3.74
C GLY A 138 7.05 5.11 -2.79
N GLU A 139 7.62 3.95 -3.05
CA GLU A 139 8.75 3.41 -2.25
C GLU A 139 10.08 4.03 -2.72
N VAL A 140 10.74 4.78 -1.85
CA VAL A 140 12.04 5.42 -2.11
C VAL A 140 13.14 4.65 -1.38
N ASN A 141 14.08 4.10 -2.14
CA ASN A 141 15.23 3.36 -1.61
C ASN A 141 16.42 4.31 -1.33
N SER A 142 17.07 4.13 -0.18
CA SER A 142 18.30 4.85 0.17
C SER A 142 19.32 3.89 0.78
N THR A 143 20.52 3.86 0.22
CA THR A 143 21.67 3.15 0.81
C THR A 143 22.15 3.88 2.05
N VAL A 144 22.37 3.14 3.13
CA VAL A 144 22.81 3.68 4.40
C VAL A 144 23.88 2.78 5.01
N ASP A 145 24.81 3.39 5.75
CA ASP A 145 25.86 2.65 6.45
C ASP A 145 25.33 1.94 7.71
N ASP A 146 24.40 2.59 8.43
CA ASP A 146 23.82 2.08 9.68
C ASP A 146 22.29 2.30 9.71
N ALA A 147 21.55 1.33 9.15
CA ALA A 147 20.09 1.36 9.12
C ALA A 147 19.45 1.42 10.52
N PRO A 148 19.86 0.61 11.51
CA PRO A 148 19.34 0.73 12.88
C PRO A 148 19.52 2.13 13.49
N ALA A 149 20.69 2.76 13.32
CA ALA A 149 20.92 4.10 13.86
C ALA A 149 20.01 5.14 13.21
N ARG A 150 19.81 5.09 11.88
CA ARG A 150 18.90 6.00 11.17
C ARG A 150 17.44 5.81 11.60
N ILE A 151 16.98 4.56 11.78
CA ILE A 151 15.62 4.28 12.28
C ILE A 151 15.43 4.85 13.69
N ALA A 152 16.40 4.66 14.59
CA ALA A 152 16.32 5.19 15.95
C ALA A 152 16.25 6.72 15.98
N GLU A 153 17.02 7.41 15.13
CA GLU A 153 16.99 8.87 15.02
C GLU A 153 15.63 9.38 14.49
N ILE A 154 15.06 8.70 13.50
CA ILE A 154 13.73 9.01 12.97
C ILE A 154 12.67 8.85 14.06
N GLU A 155 12.71 7.75 14.81
CA GLU A 155 11.78 7.49 15.90
C GLU A 155 11.89 8.54 17.02
N GLU A 156 13.11 8.90 17.44
CA GLU A 156 13.32 9.94 18.46
C GLU A 156 12.78 11.30 18.01
N ARG A 157 13.07 11.68 16.76
CA ARG A 157 12.71 12.99 16.23
C ARG A 157 11.22 13.14 16.00
N TYR A 158 10.57 12.13 15.42
CA TYR A 158 9.15 12.23 15.07
C TYR A 158 8.22 11.71 16.17
N GLY A 159 8.66 10.73 16.96
CA GLY A 159 7.87 10.19 18.08
C GLY A 159 7.72 11.15 19.26
N SER A 160 8.52 12.21 19.31
CA SER A 160 8.41 13.29 20.31
C SER A 160 7.50 14.45 19.90
N ILE A 161 6.96 14.42 18.67
CA ILE A 161 6.05 15.46 18.16
C ILE A 161 4.63 15.17 18.64
N ASP A 162 3.94 16.19 19.16
CA ASP A 162 2.54 16.08 19.56
C ASP A 162 1.66 15.60 18.40
N GLY A 163 0.82 14.59 18.68
CA GLY A 163 -0.06 13.98 17.68
C GLY A 163 0.57 12.83 16.88
N ALA A 164 1.84 12.51 17.09
CA ALA A 164 2.48 11.34 16.49
C ALA A 164 2.00 10.03 17.15
N THR A 165 1.65 9.05 16.32
CA THR A 165 1.47 7.65 16.73
C THR A 165 2.58 6.82 16.09
N VAL A 166 3.44 6.23 16.92
CA VAL A 166 4.55 5.38 16.46
C VAL A 166 4.15 3.91 16.55
N THR A 167 4.41 3.14 15.51
CA THR A 167 4.22 1.68 15.50
C THR A 167 5.38 0.95 14.86
N HIS A 168 5.53 -0.34 15.20
CA HIS A 168 6.68 -1.17 14.81
C HIS A 168 6.25 -2.49 14.16
N VAL A 169 5.25 -2.43 13.27
CA VAL A 169 4.75 -3.62 12.54
C VAL A 169 5.82 -4.20 11.60
N ASP A 170 6.48 -3.33 10.83
CA ASP A 170 7.66 -3.65 10.01
C ASP A 170 8.49 -2.38 9.80
N GLY A 171 9.63 -2.29 10.48
CA GLY A 171 10.38 -1.03 10.59
C GLY A 171 9.74 -0.07 11.60
N VAL A 172 9.79 1.22 11.31
CA VAL A 172 9.12 2.28 12.08
C VAL A 172 8.07 2.95 11.20
N SER A 173 6.85 3.06 11.70
CA SER A 173 5.82 3.92 11.10
C SER A 173 5.49 5.05 12.07
N VAL A 174 5.34 6.26 11.53
CA VAL A 174 4.85 7.40 12.29
C VAL A 174 3.65 7.98 11.58
N ASP A 175 2.55 8.08 12.33
CA ASP A 175 1.25 8.51 11.84
C ASP A 175 0.82 9.80 12.53
N PHE A 176 0.51 10.83 11.72
CA PHE A 176 -0.05 12.12 12.16
C PHE A 176 -1.48 12.27 11.63
N GLU A 177 -2.17 13.37 11.93
CA GLU A 177 -3.54 13.56 11.44
C GLU A 177 -3.63 13.59 9.90
N ASP A 178 -2.70 14.28 9.23
CA ASP A 178 -2.77 14.61 7.81
C ASP A 178 -1.65 13.99 6.96
N TRP A 179 -0.67 13.32 7.57
CA TRP A 179 0.38 12.60 6.85
C TRP A 179 0.93 11.44 7.69
N HIS A 180 1.54 10.47 7.02
CA HIS A 180 2.21 9.35 7.67
C HIS A 180 3.34 8.82 6.82
N PHE A 181 4.22 8.04 7.43
CA PHE A 181 5.25 7.33 6.71
C PHE A 181 5.64 6.01 7.38
N ASN A 182 6.21 5.12 6.58
CA ASN A 182 6.88 3.89 7.02
C ASN A 182 8.34 3.90 6.52
N VAL A 183 9.28 3.61 7.42
CA VAL A 183 10.68 3.37 7.10
C VAL A 183 11.06 1.97 7.56
N ARG A 184 11.51 1.15 6.61
CA ARG A 184 11.90 -0.23 6.88
C ARG A 184 13.27 -0.57 6.28
N SER A 185 13.98 -1.46 6.96
CA SER A 185 15.19 -2.06 6.42
C SER A 185 14.86 -3.05 5.30
N SER A 186 15.65 -3.05 4.24
CA SER A 186 15.63 -4.13 3.26
C SER A 186 16.14 -5.41 3.91
N ASN A 187 15.46 -6.53 3.66
CA ASN A 187 15.87 -7.84 4.20
C ASN A 187 17.14 -8.38 3.53
N THR A 188 17.50 -7.87 2.35
CA THR A 188 18.53 -8.44 1.46
C THR A 188 19.67 -7.48 1.14
N GLU A 189 19.50 -6.19 1.41
CA GLU A 189 20.45 -5.14 1.00
C GLU A 189 20.61 -4.11 2.14
N PRO A 190 21.74 -3.38 2.25
CA PRO A 190 21.93 -2.32 3.24
C PRO A 190 21.18 -1.04 2.83
N LEU A 191 19.86 -1.15 2.69
CA LEU A 191 18.97 -0.09 2.25
C LEU A 191 17.88 0.17 3.29
N LEU A 192 17.52 1.43 3.46
CA LEU A 192 16.23 1.85 4.01
C LEU A 192 15.26 2.18 2.89
N ARG A 193 13.99 1.80 3.09
CA ARG A 193 12.88 2.02 2.17
C ARG A 193 11.88 2.94 2.86
N LEU A 194 11.60 4.09 2.26
CA LEU A 194 10.62 5.06 2.72
C LEU A 194 9.37 4.98 1.85
N CYS A 195 8.21 4.80 2.47
CA CYS A 195 6.91 5.13 1.88
C CYS A 195 6.30 6.26 2.71
N LEU A 196 5.79 7.30 2.06
CA LEU A 196 5.19 8.45 2.73
C LEU A 196 3.92 8.87 1.98
N GLU A 197 2.93 9.30 2.75
CA GLU A 197 1.68 9.85 2.25
C GLU A 197 1.33 11.15 2.98
N SER A 198 0.78 12.12 2.25
CA SER A 198 0.09 13.29 2.80
C SER A 198 -1.33 13.37 2.24
N LEU A 199 -2.26 13.91 3.04
CA LEU A 199 -3.62 14.25 2.66
C LEU A 199 -3.77 15.74 2.29
N VAL A 200 -2.70 16.54 2.43
CA VAL A 200 -2.73 17.99 2.21
C VAL A 200 -2.54 18.34 0.74
N SER A 201 -1.43 17.93 0.15
CA SER A 201 -1.11 18.13 -1.28
C SER A 201 0.11 17.32 -1.70
N TYR A 202 0.32 17.19 -3.02
CA TYR A 202 1.59 16.67 -3.55
C TYR A 202 2.80 17.47 -3.07
N ALA A 203 2.73 18.80 -3.04
CA ALA A 203 3.86 19.63 -2.61
C ALA A 203 4.19 19.43 -1.13
N ASP A 204 3.18 19.21 -0.28
CA ASP A 204 3.38 18.88 1.13
C ASP A 204 3.99 17.47 1.29
N MET A 205 3.47 16.47 0.58
CA MET A 205 4.06 15.12 0.53
C MET A 205 5.55 15.19 0.16
N GLU A 206 5.91 15.94 -0.89
CA GLU A 206 7.30 16.07 -1.33
C GLU A 206 8.17 16.74 -0.26
N ALA A 207 7.69 17.80 0.38
CA ALA A 207 8.42 18.48 1.45
C ALA A 207 8.68 17.54 2.64
N LYS A 208 7.67 16.78 3.07
CA LYS A 208 7.79 15.80 4.17
C LYS A 208 8.70 14.63 3.79
N ARG A 209 8.56 14.10 2.57
CA ARG A 209 9.45 13.08 2.01
C ARG A 209 10.89 13.54 2.06
N ASP A 210 11.17 14.75 1.59
CA ASP A 210 12.54 15.26 1.51
C ASP A 210 13.11 15.55 2.91
N GLU A 211 12.28 15.96 3.88
CA GLU A 211 12.68 16.07 5.28
C GLU A 211 13.11 14.72 5.86
N VAL A 212 12.28 13.67 5.71
CA VAL A 212 12.60 12.33 6.21
C VAL A 212 13.81 11.74 5.48
N LEU A 213 13.90 11.91 4.17
CA LEU A 213 15.06 11.46 3.39
C LEU A 213 16.36 12.18 3.79
N GLY A 214 16.28 13.45 4.21
CA GLY A 214 17.41 14.20 4.73
C GLY A 214 18.03 13.55 5.97
N ILE A 215 17.20 12.96 6.83
CA ILE A 215 17.67 12.21 8.01
C ILE A 215 18.25 10.87 7.58
N ILE A 216 17.53 10.11 6.74
CA ILE A 216 17.95 8.79 6.25
C ILE A 216 19.32 8.84 5.57
N ARG A 217 19.60 9.90 4.81
CA ARG A 217 20.81 10.04 3.97
C ARG A 217 21.92 10.87 4.63
N SER A 218 21.76 11.25 5.90
CA SER A 218 22.77 11.99 6.67
C SER A 218 23.83 11.10 7.29
#